data_AF-A0A835LU06-F1
#
_entry.id   AF-A0A835LU06-F1
#
_cell.length_a   1.000
_cell.length_b   1.000
_cell.length_c   1.000
_cell.angle_alpha   90.00
_cell.angle_beta   90.00
_cell.angle_gamma   90.00
#
_symmetry.space_group_name_H-M   'P 1'
#
loop_
_entity.id
_entity.type
_entity.pdbx_description
1 polymer ?
#
loop_
_entity_poly.entity_id
_entity_poly.type
_entity_poly.pdbx_seq_one_letter_code
_entity_poly.pdbx_strand_id
1 'polypeptide(L)'
;MLCIKDFHDPTTACSSPNGNWRITIGSKVNKTGISLVYETKDFSKYTLLDGLLHQVPGIGMWECIDFYPVSLTGTYGLDTSVNGPGVKHVLRASLDDDKHDYYALGSYDAEKDVWTPDDSELDVGIGLRYDYGKFYASKTFYDQNKERRILWDWTGETDSELADIQKEWASVQTVPRVVLFDDKTKTNVLQWPVKEVESLRLNTNGFNTVKLEAGSIVPLNCGQSLTEFEVDKKALGVMEADVGYNCSTGNGAAGRSTLGPFGLLVLANEARSEHTAVYFYIAKAMVTLVEIRLLF
;
A
#
# COMPACT_ATOMS: atom_id res chain seq x y z
N MET A 1 5.50 -28.90 11.29
CA MET A 1 6.91 -28.62 11.65
C MET A 1 7.36 -27.45 10.80
N LEU A 2 7.99 -26.44 11.39
CA LEU A 2 8.51 -25.28 10.66
C LEU A 2 9.63 -25.75 9.72
N CYS A 3 9.61 -25.28 8.47
CA CYS A 3 10.66 -25.56 7.50
C CYS A 3 11.80 -24.56 7.68
N ILE A 4 13.05 -25.02 7.71
CA ILE A 4 14.24 -24.15 7.90
C ILE A 4 14.37 -23.10 6.77
N LYS A 5 13.81 -23.38 5.59
CA LYS A 5 13.81 -22.43 4.46
C LYS A 5 12.73 -21.36 4.56
N ASP A 6 11.70 -21.58 5.37
CA ASP A 6 10.55 -20.68 5.53
C ASP A 6 10.68 -19.89 6.85
N PHE A 7 11.87 -19.36 7.14
CA PHE A 7 12.17 -18.61 8.37
C PHE A 7 13.15 -17.47 8.08
N HIS A 8 12.63 -16.27 7.84
CA HIS A 8 13.42 -15.10 7.46
C HIS A 8 12.69 -13.78 7.74
N ASP A 9 13.40 -12.68 7.53
CA ASP A 9 12.92 -11.29 7.56
C ASP A 9 12.36 -10.83 8.92
N PRO A 10 13.22 -10.66 9.95
CA PRO A 10 12.80 -10.08 11.22
C PRO A 10 12.30 -8.64 11.05
N THR A 11 11.28 -8.28 11.82
CA THR A 11 10.78 -6.89 11.91
C THR A 11 11.75 -5.98 12.64
N THR A 12 11.52 -4.66 12.54
CA THR A 12 12.01 -3.71 13.55
C THR A 12 11.50 -4.11 14.93
N ALA A 13 12.34 -3.96 15.95
CA ALA A 13 11.97 -4.32 17.31
C ALA A 13 11.07 -3.26 17.96
N CYS A 14 10.16 -3.70 18.83
CA CYS A 14 9.37 -2.84 19.71
C CYS A 14 9.64 -3.18 21.18
N SER A 15 9.47 -2.21 22.08
CA SER A 15 9.59 -2.48 23.51
C SER A 15 8.39 -3.27 24.02
N SER A 16 8.63 -4.25 24.89
CA SER A 16 7.58 -4.96 25.62
C SER A 16 7.33 -4.34 27.01
N PRO A 17 6.15 -4.58 27.62
CA PRO A 17 5.80 -4.02 28.93
C PRO A 17 6.76 -4.40 30.08
N ASN A 18 7.49 -5.51 29.95
CA ASN A 18 8.48 -5.99 30.92
C ASN A 18 9.86 -5.33 30.77
N GLY A 19 10.04 -4.36 29.86
CA GLY A 19 11.31 -3.67 29.60
C GLY A 19 12.28 -4.41 28.69
N ASN A 20 11.85 -5.52 28.07
CA ASN A 20 12.60 -6.22 27.03
C ASN A 20 12.20 -5.68 25.64
N TRP A 21 12.70 -6.32 24.59
CA TRP A 21 12.40 -6.02 23.18
C TRP A 21 11.80 -7.24 22.50
N ARG A 22 10.87 -7.00 21.57
CA ARG A 22 10.27 -8.04 20.73
C ARG A 22 10.53 -7.77 19.26
N ILE A 23 10.80 -8.84 18.52
CA ILE A 23 10.77 -8.87 17.05
C ILE A 23 9.81 -9.97 16.62
N THR A 24 9.26 -9.84 15.42
CA THR A 24 8.53 -10.95 14.80
C THR A 24 9.21 -11.42 13.52
N ILE A 25 9.02 -12.70 13.19
CA ILE A 25 9.60 -13.35 12.02
C ILE A 25 8.49 -14.09 11.29
N GLY A 26 8.40 -13.86 9.98
CA GLY A 26 7.42 -14.53 9.15
C GLY A 26 7.78 -15.97 8.84
N SER A 27 6.75 -16.80 8.79
CA SER A 27 6.88 -18.22 8.47
C SER A 27 5.55 -18.79 7.99
N LYS A 28 5.50 -20.10 7.80
CA LYS A 28 4.27 -20.86 7.58
C LYS A 28 4.30 -22.22 8.25
N VAL A 29 3.12 -22.72 8.60
CA VAL A 29 2.89 -24.13 8.90
C VAL A 29 1.87 -24.66 7.89
N ASN A 30 2.30 -25.61 7.07
CA ASN A 30 1.54 -26.06 5.90
C ASN A 30 1.25 -24.87 4.96
N LYS A 31 -0.03 -24.51 4.77
CA LYS A 31 -0.47 -23.34 4.01
C LYS A 31 -0.97 -22.20 4.89
N THR A 32 -0.80 -22.28 6.21
CA THR A 32 -1.15 -21.21 7.14
C THR A 32 0.07 -20.31 7.32
N GLY A 33 -0.06 -19.03 6.93
CA GLY A 33 0.95 -18.01 7.20
C GLY A 33 0.92 -17.63 8.68
N ILE A 34 2.09 -17.45 9.29
CA ILE A 34 2.22 -17.19 10.71
C ILE A 34 3.26 -16.11 10.99
N SER A 35 3.11 -15.45 12.13
CA SER A 35 4.10 -14.52 12.69
C SER A 35 4.59 -15.01 14.05
N LEU A 36 5.84 -15.49 14.08
CA LEU A 36 6.54 -15.95 15.29
C LEU A 36 7.03 -14.74 16.09
N VAL A 37 7.00 -14.79 17.42
CA VAL A 37 7.52 -13.70 18.26
C VAL A 37 8.73 -14.13 19.07
N TYR A 38 9.78 -13.32 19.02
CA TYR A 38 10.99 -13.51 19.81
C TYR A 38 11.19 -12.33 20.74
N GLU A 39 11.60 -12.64 21.96
CA GLU A 39 11.99 -11.63 22.96
C GLU A 39 13.51 -11.61 23.15
N THR A 40 14.06 -10.41 23.37
CA THR A 40 15.47 -10.21 23.69
C THR A 40 15.65 -9.08 24.71
N LYS A 41 16.72 -9.17 25.50
CA LYS A 41 17.15 -8.10 26.43
C LYS A 41 18.33 -7.30 25.90
N ASP A 42 19.10 -7.89 25.00
CA ASP A 42 20.43 -7.43 24.61
C ASP A 42 20.68 -7.45 23.10
N PHE A 43 19.67 -7.79 22.29
CA PHE A 43 19.73 -7.94 20.84
C PHE A 43 20.73 -8.98 20.32
N SER A 44 21.28 -9.82 21.20
CA SER A 44 22.22 -10.89 20.87
C SER A 44 21.64 -12.29 21.13
N LYS A 45 20.80 -12.43 22.17
CA LYS A 45 20.12 -13.66 22.53
C LYS A 45 18.62 -13.47 22.41
N TYR A 46 17.99 -14.35 21.64
CA TYR A 46 16.55 -14.32 21.39
C TYR A 46 15.89 -15.58 21.94
N THR A 47 14.77 -15.42 22.61
CA THR A 47 13.93 -16.52 23.09
C THR A 47 12.62 -16.49 22.32
N LEU A 48 12.31 -17.58 21.62
CA LEU A 48 10.99 -17.76 21.00
C LEU A 48 9.94 -17.83 22.11
N LEU A 49 8.90 -17.00 22.00
CA LEU A 49 7.78 -17.02 22.94
C LEU A 49 6.76 -18.09 22.53
N ASP A 50 6.01 -18.59 23.53
CA ASP A 50 4.89 -19.47 23.27
C ASP A 50 3.73 -18.67 22.66
N GLY A 51 3.25 -19.11 21.49
CA GLY A 51 2.19 -18.44 20.75
C GLY A 51 2.68 -17.78 19.46
N LEU A 52 1.80 -17.00 18.84
CA LEU A 52 2.03 -16.29 17.59
C LEU A 52 1.45 -14.88 17.74
N LEU A 53 2.06 -13.90 17.07
CA LEU A 53 1.45 -12.57 16.97
C LEU A 53 0.13 -12.67 16.22
N HIS A 54 0.11 -13.40 15.11
CA HIS A 54 -1.07 -13.69 14.29
C HIS A 54 -0.85 -14.88 13.36
N GLN A 55 -1.94 -15.44 12.81
CA GLN A 55 -1.91 -16.45 11.76
C GLN A 55 -3.13 -16.36 10.84
N VAL A 56 -2.95 -16.67 9.55
CA VAL A 56 -4.06 -16.72 8.58
C VAL A 56 -3.98 -17.99 7.72
N PRO A 57 -5.02 -18.86 7.74
CA PRO A 57 -5.05 -20.08 6.94
C PRO A 57 -5.10 -19.81 5.43
N GLY A 58 -4.45 -20.66 4.64
CA GLY A 58 -4.55 -20.66 3.18
C GLY A 58 -3.70 -19.61 2.45
N ILE A 59 -2.97 -18.78 3.19
CA ILE A 59 -2.19 -17.65 2.66
C ILE A 59 -0.77 -18.06 2.21
N GLY A 60 -0.19 -19.13 2.77
CA GLY A 60 1.16 -19.56 2.43
C GLY A 60 2.25 -18.82 3.21
N MET A 61 3.39 -18.55 2.58
CA MET A 61 4.56 -17.97 3.25
C MET A 61 4.40 -16.46 3.47
N TRP A 62 4.67 -16.01 4.70
CA TRP A 62 4.78 -14.60 5.04
C TRP A 62 6.24 -14.16 4.98
N GLU A 63 6.59 -13.37 3.98
CA GLU A 63 7.89 -12.71 3.84
C GLU A 63 7.81 -11.27 4.38
N CYS A 64 8.96 -10.69 4.72
CA CYS A 64 9.11 -9.26 5.01
C CYS A 64 8.01 -8.66 5.91
N ILE A 65 7.62 -9.37 6.98
CA ILE A 65 6.62 -8.87 7.91
C ILE A 65 7.00 -7.46 8.39
N ASP A 66 5.99 -6.63 8.57
CA ASP A 66 6.11 -5.35 9.25
C ASP A 66 4.96 -5.20 10.25
N PHE A 67 5.26 -4.62 11.41
CA PHE A 67 4.33 -4.47 12.51
C PHE A 67 4.59 -3.14 13.21
N TYR A 68 3.60 -2.24 13.18
CA TYR A 68 3.80 -0.89 13.68
C TYR A 68 2.50 -0.18 14.09
N PRO A 69 2.59 0.82 14.98
CA PRO A 69 1.44 1.61 15.40
C PRO A 69 1.13 2.77 14.45
N VAL A 70 -0.15 3.16 14.41
CA VAL A 70 -0.68 4.36 13.74
C VAL A 70 -1.57 5.16 14.71
N SER A 71 -1.50 6.49 14.61
CA SER A 71 -2.29 7.39 15.47
C SER A 71 -3.72 7.51 14.96
N LEU A 72 -4.69 7.46 15.88
CA LEU A 72 -6.11 7.74 15.61
C LEU A 72 -6.50 9.21 15.84
N THR A 73 -5.58 10.04 16.31
CA THR A 73 -5.89 11.41 16.79
C THR A 73 -5.07 12.49 16.09
N GLY A 74 -4.38 12.16 14.99
CA GLY A 74 -3.69 13.14 14.17
C GLY A 74 -2.99 12.55 12.96
N THR A 75 -2.40 13.43 12.15
CA THR A 75 -1.73 13.09 10.89
C THR A 75 -0.21 13.06 11.07
N TYR A 76 0.27 12.20 11.96
CA TYR A 76 1.68 11.99 12.26
C TYR A 76 1.97 10.49 12.47
N GLY A 77 3.23 10.12 12.31
CA GLY A 77 3.71 8.77 12.57
C GLY A 77 3.97 8.53 14.05
N LEU A 78 4.02 7.26 14.43
CA LEU A 78 4.37 6.84 15.79
C LEU A 78 5.64 6.02 15.78
N ASP A 79 6.46 6.19 16.83
CA ASP A 79 7.54 5.26 17.14
C ASP A 79 6.98 3.84 17.28
N THR A 80 7.76 2.85 16.85
CA THR A 80 7.32 1.44 16.78
C THR A 80 6.92 0.86 18.14
N SER A 81 7.38 1.46 19.25
CA SER A 81 7.06 1.01 20.61
C SER A 81 5.79 1.64 21.20
N VAL A 82 5.14 2.57 20.51
CA VAL A 82 3.95 3.24 21.02
C VAL A 82 2.74 2.28 21.04
N ASN A 83 2.13 2.12 22.20
CA ASN A 83 0.87 1.38 22.38
C ASN A 83 -0.03 2.10 23.41
N GLY A 84 -1.34 1.89 23.33
CA GLY A 84 -2.32 2.44 24.27
C GLY A 84 -3.56 3.06 23.60
N PRO A 85 -4.36 3.82 24.37
CA PRO A 85 -5.54 4.50 23.86
C PRO A 85 -5.19 5.44 22.69
N GLY A 86 -6.04 5.46 21.66
CA GLY A 86 -5.83 6.31 20.48
C GLY A 86 -4.81 5.78 19.48
N VAL A 87 -4.41 4.51 19.60
CA VAL A 87 -3.47 3.82 18.71
C VAL A 87 -4.12 2.58 18.10
N LYS A 88 -3.88 2.34 16.81
CA LYS A 88 -4.09 1.04 16.15
C LYS A 88 -2.76 0.48 15.70
N HIS A 89 -2.72 -0.81 15.41
CA HIS A 89 -1.54 -1.47 14.86
C HIS A 89 -1.84 -1.99 13.47
N VAL A 90 -0.92 -1.72 12.55
CA VAL A 90 -0.89 -2.32 11.22
C VAL A 90 -0.03 -3.58 11.31
N LEU A 91 -0.60 -4.71 10.88
CA LEU A 91 0.17 -5.91 10.58
C LEU A 91 0.22 -6.09 9.06
N ARG A 92 1.42 -6.34 8.54
CA ARG A 92 1.67 -6.40 7.11
C ARG A 92 2.60 -7.55 6.78
N ALA A 93 2.34 -8.23 5.65
CA ALA A 93 3.19 -9.30 5.13
C ALA A 93 3.28 -9.25 3.60
N SER A 94 4.43 -9.67 3.06
CA SER A 94 4.64 -9.94 1.64
C SER A 94 4.32 -11.40 1.39
N LEU A 95 3.43 -11.70 0.45
CA LEU A 95 3.04 -13.07 0.17
C LEU A 95 3.87 -13.65 -0.97
N ASP A 96 4.64 -14.70 -0.67
CA ASP A 96 5.50 -15.38 -1.65
C ASP A 96 4.70 -15.94 -2.82
N ASP A 97 3.51 -16.49 -2.55
CA ASP A 97 2.69 -17.21 -3.53
C ASP A 97 2.12 -16.28 -4.63
N ASP A 98 1.75 -15.03 -4.32
CA ASP A 98 1.13 -14.10 -5.28
C ASP A 98 1.94 -12.82 -5.56
N LYS A 99 3.03 -12.61 -4.82
CA LYS A 99 3.94 -11.47 -4.94
C LYS A 99 3.28 -10.11 -4.72
N HIS A 100 2.37 -10.02 -3.75
CA HIS A 100 1.80 -8.76 -3.28
C HIS A 100 2.00 -8.52 -1.78
N ASP A 101 1.90 -7.25 -1.42
CA ASP A 101 2.03 -6.77 -0.05
C ASP A 101 0.65 -6.44 0.53
N TYR A 102 0.20 -7.25 1.49
CA TYR A 102 -1.08 -7.06 2.16
C TYR A 102 -0.89 -6.53 3.58
N TYR A 103 -1.83 -5.70 4.02
CA TYR A 103 -1.88 -5.23 5.38
C TYR A 103 -3.31 -5.29 5.92
N ALA A 104 -3.41 -5.32 7.24
CA ALA A 104 -4.67 -5.18 7.94
C ALA A 104 -4.50 -4.27 9.17
N LEU A 105 -5.59 -3.61 9.54
CA LEU A 105 -5.67 -2.80 10.75
C LEU A 105 -6.22 -3.65 11.90
N GLY A 106 -5.69 -3.42 13.09
CA GLY A 106 -6.10 -4.17 14.27
C GLY A 106 -5.63 -3.58 15.59
N SER A 107 -5.86 -4.35 16.64
CA SER A 107 -5.48 -4.01 18.01
C SER A 107 -4.42 -4.98 18.52
N TYR A 108 -3.47 -4.48 19.32
CA TYR A 108 -2.38 -5.27 19.86
C TYR A 108 -2.43 -5.32 21.39
N ASP A 109 -2.57 -6.53 21.92
CA ASP A 109 -2.44 -6.82 23.34
C ASP A 109 -0.98 -7.14 23.66
N ALA A 110 -0.24 -6.18 24.18
CA ALA A 110 1.18 -6.34 24.49
C ALA A 110 1.47 -7.30 25.65
N GLU A 111 0.49 -7.57 26.52
CA GLU A 111 0.65 -8.54 27.60
C GLU A 111 0.55 -9.97 27.08
N LYS A 112 -0.40 -10.23 26.18
CA LYS A 112 -0.60 -11.54 25.56
C LYS A 112 0.23 -11.77 24.30
N ASP A 113 0.77 -10.70 23.74
CA ASP A 113 1.51 -10.70 22.49
C ASP A 113 0.68 -11.16 21.28
N VAL A 114 -0.59 -10.74 21.25
CA VAL A 114 -1.56 -11.11 20.21
C VAL A 114 -2.04 -9.85 19.50
N TRP A 115 -1.98 -9.87 18.18
CA TRP A 115 -2.65 -8.91 17.33
C TRP A 115 -3.99 -9.48 16.85
N THR A 116 -5.03 -8.64 16.79
CA THR A 116 -6.37 -9.04 16.35
C THR A 116 -6.85 -8.07 15.27
N PRO A 117 -7.24 -8.58 14.08
CA PRO A 117 -7.74 -7.72 13.00
C PRO A 117 -9.05 -7.04 13.42
N ASP A 118 -9.26 -5.82 12.93
CA ASP A 118 -10.54 -5.12 13.07
C ASP A 118 -11.64 -5.80 12.24
N ASP A 119 -11.27 -6.37 11.09
CA ASP A 119 -12.15 -7.10 10.18
C ASP A 119 -11.44 -8.36 9.67
N SER A 120 -11.98 -9.54 10.01
CA SER A 120 -11.43 -10.82 9.58
C SER A 120 -11.62 -11.12 8.09
N GLU A 121 -12.58 -10.46 7.43
CA GLU A 121 -12.77 -10.60 5.97
C GLU A 121 -11.71 -9.81 5.18
N LEU A 122 -11.03 -8.86 5.82
CA LEU A 122 -9.95 -8.05 5.26
C LEU A 122 -8.61 -8.30 5.97
N ASP A 123 -8.41 -9.51 6.50
CA ASP A 123 -7.18 -9.90 7.20
C ASP A 123 -5.95 -9.92 6.28
N VAL A 124 -4.77 -10.05 6.88
CA VAL A 124 -3.47 -10.08 6.19
C VAL A 124 -3.45 -11.20 5.15
N GLY A 125 -3.31 -10.80 3.88
CA GLY A 125 -3.28 -11.69 2.73
C GLY A 125 -4.62 -11.87 2.01
N ILE A 126 -5.69 -11.25 2.50
CA ILE A 126 -7.04 -11.35 1.93
C ILE A 126 -7.53 -9.98 1.44
N GLY A 127 -7.39 -8.96 2.30
CA GLY A 127 -8.02 -7.66 2.09
C GLY A 127 -7.13 -6.64 1.37
N LEU A 128 -6.68 -5.64 2.13
CA LEU A 128 -6.08 -4.43 1.59
C LEU A 128 -4.61 -4.62 1.23
N ARG A 129 -4.18 -3.89 0.19
CA ARG A 129 -2.77 -3.81 -0.24
C ARG A 129 -2.30 -2.37 -0.14
N TYR A 130 -0.99 -2.16 0.09
CA TYR A 130 -0.44 -0.81 -0.02
C TYR A 130 -0.49 -0.29 -1.45
N ASP A 131 -0.25 -1.17 -2.41
CA ASP A 131 -0.24 -0.82 -3.82
C ASP A 131 -0.85 -1.98 -4.61
N TYR A 132 -1.63 -1.65 -5.65
CA TYR A 132 -2.31 -2.62 -6.49
C TYR A 132 -1.55 -2.89 -7.80
N GLY A 133 -0.38 -2.27 -7.99
CA GLY A 133 0.55 -2.50 -9.09
C GLY A 133 1.73 -3.40 -8.71
N LYS A 134 2.92 -3.07 -9.24
CA LYS A 134 4.18 -3.76 -8.91
C LYS A 134 4.83 -3.11 -7.70
N PHE A 135 4.74 -3.80 -6.57
CA PHE A 135 5.16 -3.31 -5.27
C PHE A 135 5.32 -4.51 -4.34
N TYR A 136 6.51 -4.71 -3.80
CA TYR A 136 6.79 -5.88 -2.98
C TYR A 136 7.87 -5.63 -1.94
N ALA A 137 7.96 -6.53 -0.95
CA ALA A 137 8.95 -6.51 0.13
C ALA A 137 9.00 -5.17 0.89
N SER A 138 7.85 -4.51 1.04
CA SER A 138 7.81 -3.19 1.66
C SER A 138 8.10 -3.19 3.15
N LYS A 139 8.68 -2.08 3.63
CA LYS A 139 9.10 -1.93 5.02
C LYS A 139 9.01 -0.48 5.44
N THR A 140 8.56 -0.27 6.67
CA THR A 140 8.44 1.06 7.24
C THR A 140 9.52 1.35 8.27
N PHE A 141 9.80 2.63 8.48
CA PHE A 141 10.49 3.12 9.65
C PHE A 141 9.86 4.43 10.14
N TYR A 142 10.09 4.75 11.41
CA TYR A 142 9.67 6.02 11.99
C TYR A 142 10.78 7.06 11.83
N ASP A 143 10.46 8.18 11.16
CA ASP A 143 11.31 9.38 11.08
C ASP A 143 10.96 10.28 12.26
N GLN A 144 11.76 10.20 13.32
CA GLN A 144 11.57 10.98 14.54
C GLN A 144 11.79 12.48 14.36
N ASN A 145 12.50 12.91 13.30
CA ASN A 145 12.80 14.33 13.08
C ASN A 145 11.60 15.07 12.50
N LYS A 146 10.74 14.36 11.75
CA LYS A 146 9.53 14.90 11.12
C LYS A 146 8.25 14.22 11.58
N GLU A 147 8.35 13.40 12.63
CA GLU A 147 7.25 12.70 13.29
C GLU A 147 6.32 12.00 12.28
N ARG A 148 6.90 11.15 11.42
CA ARG A 148 6.16 10.48 10.34
C ARG A 148 6.68 9.07 10.11
N ARG A 149 5.80 8.18 9.65
CA ARG A 149 6.19 6.83 9.24
C ARG A 149 6.42 6.82 7.74
N ILE A 150 7.59 6.35 7.32
CA ILE A 150 8.01 6.29 5.92
C ILE A 150 8.02 4.84 5.47
N LEU A 151 7.35 4.57 4.35
CA LEU A 151 7.27 3.28 3.66
C LEU A 151 8.23 3.28 2.46
N TRP A 152 9.03 2.23 2.38
CA TRP A 152 9.86 1.85 1.24
C TRP A 152 9.36 0.54 0.65
N ASP A 153 9.61 0.31 -0.63
CA ASP A 153 9.31 -0.94 -1.32
C ASP A 153 10.21 -1.16 -2.53
N TRP A 154 10.28 -2.42 -2.93
CA TRP A 154 10.93 -2.86 -4.15
C TRP A 154 9.91 -3.01 -5.28
N THR A 155 10.18 -2.35 -6.40
CA THR A 155 9.47 -2.54 -7.66
C THR A 155 10.33 -3.37 -8.60
N GLY A 156 9.95 -4.63 -8.79
CA GLY A 156 10.59 -5.53 -9.74
C GLY A 156 10.33 -5.13 -11.19
N GLU A 157 11.23 -5.54 -12.08
CA GLU A 157 11.11 -5.28 -13.52
C GLU A 157 9.89 -5.97 -14.15
N THR A 158 9.41 -5.38 -15.25
CA THR A 158 8.28 -5.91 -16.04
C THR A 158 8.68 -6.25 -17.47
N ASP A 159 9.97 -6.13 -17.82
CA ASP A 159 10.53 -6.66 -19.05
C ASP A 159 11.09 -8.09 -18.83
N SER A 160 11.94 -8.57 -19.73
CA SER A 160 12.52 -9.91 -19.66
C SER A 160 13.87 -9.90 -18.96
N GLU A 161 14.23 -11.00 -18.29
CA GLU A 161 15.57 -11.19 -17.71
C GLU A 161 16.72 -10.98 -18.73
N LEU A 162 16.51 -11.30 -20.00
CA LEU A 162 17.50 -11.01 -21.05
C LEU A 162 17.71 -9.50 -21.24
N ALA A 163 16.66 -8.71 -21.11
CA ALA A 163 16.72 -7.25 -21.17
C ALA A 163 17.43 -6.70 -19.93
N ASP A 164 17.21 -7.28 -18.75
CA ASP A 164 17.96 -6.97 -17.53
C ASP A 164 19.46 -7.21 -17.71
N ILE A 165 19.85 -8.37 -18.25
CA ILE A 165 21.25 -8.70 -18.54
C ILE A 165 21.83 -7.71 -19.55
N GLN A 166 21.07 -7.34 -20.58
CA GLN A 166 21.52 -6.43 -21.63
C GLN A 166 21.66 -4.98 -21.14
N LYS A 167 20.76 -4.51 -20.25
CA LYS A 167 20.81 -3.17 -19.68
C LYS A 167 21.71 -3.08 -18.44
N GLU A 168 22.15 -4.22 -17.90
CA GLU A 168 23.10 -4.39 -16.79
C GLU A 168 22.61 -3.90 -15.41
N TRP A 169 21.31 -3.67 -15.26
CA TRP A 169 20.68 -3.37 -13.98
C TRP A 169 19.24 -3.87 -13.98
N ALA A 170 18.66 -4.08 -12.79
CA ALA A 170 17.28 -4.47 -12.64
C ALA A 170 16.70 -3.91 -11.34
N SER A 171 15.43 -3.58 -11.41
CA SER A 171 14.55 -3.08 -10.36
C SER A 171 14.87 -1.68 -9.87
N VAL A 172 13.86 -1.08 -9.23
CA VAL A 172 13.98 0.21 -8.55
C VAL A 172 13.29 0.15 -7.19
N GLN A 173 13.52 1.18 -6.37
CA GLN A 173 12.69 1.49 -5.22
C GLN A 173 11.68 2.58 -5.62
N THR A 174 10.48 2.58 -5.06
CA THR A 174 9.59 3.74 -5.28
C THR A 174 10.08 4.96 -4.51
N VAL A 175 9.52 6.12 -4.86
CA VAL A 175 9.67 7.31 -4.01
C VAL A 175 9.03 7.01 -2.65
N PRO A 176 9.75 7.19 -1.53
CA PRO A 176 9.24 6.86 -0.21
C PRO A 176 7.91 7.55 0.09
N ARG A 177 7.02 6.86 0.80
CA ARG A 177 5.67 7.33 1.08
C ARG A 177 5.46 7.53 2.58
N VAL A 178 4.83 8.62 2.98
CA VAL A 178 4.30 8.77 4.34
C VAL A 178 3.06 7.89 4.47
N VAL A 179 2.94 7.16 5.58
CA VAL A 179 1.77 6.32 5.90
C VAL A 179 1.02 6.89 7.09
N LEU A 180 -0.29 7.07 6.95
CA LEU A 180 -1.18 7.59 8.00
C LEU A 180 -2.46 6.75 8.09
N PHE A 181 -3.08 6.70 9.26
CA PHE A 181 -4.44 6.17 9.38
C PHE A 181 -5.44 7.11 8.70
N ASP A 182 -6.40 6.56 7.96
CA ASP A 182 -7.49 7.34 7.38
C ASP A 182 -8.60 7.56 8.42
N ASP A 183 -8.63 8.71 9.08
CA ASP A 183 -9.67 9.01 10.07
C ASP A 183 -11.07 9.23 9.45
N LYS A 184 -11.16 9.42 8.12
CA LYS A 184 -12.46 9.59 7.45
C LYS A 184 -13.15 8.26 7.26
N THR A 185 -12.46 7.26 6.72
CA THR A 185 -13.02 5.92 6.46
C THR A 185 -12.86 4.98 7.65
N LYS A 186 -11.77 5.15 8.41
CA LYS A 186 -11.35 4.33 9.56
C LYS A 186 -11.00 2.89 9.22
N THR A 187 -10.89 2.57 7.93
CA THR A 187 -10.74 1.18 7.43
C THR A 187 -9.47 0.97 6.61
N ASN A 188 -8.70 2.02 6.32
CA ASN A 188 -7.48 1.93 5.51
C ASN A 188 -6.40 2.89 6.00
N VAL A 189 -5.20 2.74 5.44
CA VAL A 189 -4.16 3.77 5.52
C VAL A 189 -4.21 4.69 4.30
N LEU A 190 -3.70 5.90 4.47
CA LEU A 190 -3.37 6.84 3.40
C LEU A 190 -1.86 6.80 3.15
N GLN A 191 -1.49 6.87 1.89
CA GLN A 191 -0.11 6.99 1.45
C GLN A 191 0.07 8.26 0.62
N TRP A 192 1.20 8.93 0.82
CA TRP A 192 1.57 10.09 0.00
C TRP A 192 3.08 10.19 -0.16
N PRO A 193 3.63 10.49 -1.35
CA PRO A 193 5.06 10.71 -1.52
C PRO A 193 5.61 11.72 -0.51
N VAL A 194 6.80 11.45 0.02
CA VAL A 194 7.45 12.37 0.97
C VAL A 194 7.62 13.76 0.36
N LYS A 195 7.31 14.80 1.14
CA LYS A 195 7.32 16.21 0.69
C LYS A 195 8.65 16.64 0.05
N GLU A 196 9.75 16.00 0.42
CA GLU A 196 11.07 16.26 -0.13
C GLU A 196 11.14 16.07 -1.65
N VAL A 197 10.35 15.16 -2.23
CA VAL A 197 10.31 14.97 -3.68
C VAL A 197 9.86 16.24 -4.41
N GLU A 198 9.08 17.10 -3.76
CA GLU A 198 8.60 18.35 -4.34
C GLU A 198 9.73 19.35 -4.60
N SER A 199 10.87 19.23 -3.91
CA SER A 199 12.04 20.09 -4.14
C SER A 199 12.73 19.85 -5.49
N LEU A 200 12.42 18.72 -6.15
CA LEU A 200 12.91 18.40 -7.49
C LEU A 200 12.11 19.10 -8.59
N ARG A 201 10.98 19.76 -8.25
CA ARG A 201 10.14 20.48 -9.21
C ARG A 201 10.82 21.78 -9.63
N LEU A 202 11.09 21.93 -10.93
CA LEU A 202 11.73 23.14 -11.50
C LEU A 202 10.72 24.20 -11.93
N ASN A 203 9.64 23.80 -12.59
CA ASN A 203 8.61 24.69 -13.14
C ASN A 203 7.22 24.16 -12.81
N THR A 204 6.30 25.04 -12.47
CA THR A 204 4.89 24.72 -12.24
C THR A 204 4.03 25.43 -13.28
N ASN A 205 3.41 24.63 -14.16
CA ASN A 205 2.40 25.13 -15.08
C ASN A 205 1.03 24.66 -14.58
N GLY A 206 0.15 25.59 -14.23
CA GLY A 206 -1.22 25.29 -13.90
C GLY A 206 -2.09 25.30 -15.14
N PHE A 207 -2.88 24.24 -15.34
CA PHE A 207 -3.98 24.26 -16.30
C PHE A 207 -5.26 24.60 -15.53
N ASN A 208 -5.79 25.80 -15.74
CA ASN A 208 -7.07 26.18 -15.11
C ASN A 208 -8.22 25.60 -15.91
N THR A 209 -8.94 24.66 -15.30
CA THR A 209 -10.22 24.08 -15.76
C THR A 209 -10.23 23.68 -17.22
N VAL A 210 -9.68 22.49 -17.52
CA VAL A 210 -9.77 21.87 -18.85
C VAL A 210 -11.08 21.10 -18.95
N LYS A 211 -11.99 21.55 -19.82
CA LYS A 211 -13.22 20.81 -20.11
C LYS A 211 -12.91 19.60 -20.99
N LEU A 212 -13.24 18.40 -20.51
CA LEU A 212 -13.11 17.16 -21.27
C LEU A 212 -14.48 16.76 -21.84
N GLU A 213 -14.60 16.81 -23.18
CA GLU A 213 -15.77 16.27 -23.87
C GLU A 213 -15.65 14.73 -23.99
N ALA A 214 -16.78 14.04 -24.17
CA ALA A 214 -16.79 12.58 -24.21
C ALA A 214 -15.91 12.01 -25.33
N GLY A 215 -14.88 11.23 -24.97
CA GLY A 215 -13.93 10.65 -25.93
C GLY A 215 -12.89 11.63 -26.48
N SER A 216 -12.79 12.82 -25.89
CA SER A 216 -11.73 13.77 -26.21
C SER A 216 -10.41 13.37 -25.55
N ILE A 217 -9.31 13.82 -26.16
CA ILE A 217 -7.95 13.75 -25.59
C ILE A 217 -7.37 15.15 -25.71
N VAL A 218 -7.03 15.75 -24.57
CA VAL A 218 -6.40 17.07 -24.52
C VAL A 218 -4.92 16.91 -24.20
N PRO A 219 -3.99 17.27 -25.10
CA PRO A 219 -2.57 17.18 -24.83
C PRO A 219 -2.16 18.21 -23.77
N LEU A 220 -1.42 17.76 -22.76
CA LEU A 220 -0.82 18.61 -21.74
C LEU A 220 0.69 18.68 -22.00
N ASN A 221 1.23 19.87 -22.24
CA ASN A 221 2.67 20.04 -22.41
C ASN A 221 3.35 20.19 -21.04
N CYS A 222 3.50 19.08 -20.34
CA CYS A 222 4.14 18.99 -19.02
C CYS A 222 4.89 17.65 -18.88
N GLY A 223 6.01 17.65 -18.15
CA GLY A 223 6.75 16.41 -17.85
C GLY A 223 6.13 15.62 -16.69
N GLN A 224 5.75 16.32 -15.62
CA GLN A 224 5.12 15.78 -14.42
C GLN A 224 3.84 16.57 -14.13
N SER A 225 2.82 15.92 -13.57
CA SER A 225 1.54 16.58 -13.31
C SER A 225 0.86 16.06 -12.05
N LEU A 226 0.30 17.00 -11.28
CA LEU A 226 -0.71 16.72 -10.27
C LEU A 226 -2.06 17.08 -10.88
N THR A 227 -2.95 16.10 -11.02
CA THR A 227 -4.26 16.32 -11.65
C THR A 227 -5.38 15.97 -10.68
N GLU A 228 -6.38 16.86 -10.61
CA GLU A 228 -7.65 16.67 -9.92
C GLU A 228 -8.77 16.63 -10.96
N PHE A 229 -9.73 15.71 -10.78
CA PHE A 229 -10.88 15.55 -11.67
C PHE A 229 -12.16 15.88 -10.92
N GLU A 230 -12.97 16.79 -11.47
CA GLU A 230 -14.31 17.09 -10.98
C GLU A 230 -15.35 16.46 -11.91
N VAL A 231 -16.32 15.76 -11.33
CA VAL A 231 -17.42 15.11 -12.06
C VAL A 231 -18.74 15.78 -11.68
N ASP A 232 -19.57 16.13 -12.68
CA ASP A 232 -20.89 16.72 -12.45
C ASP A 232 -21.78 15.75 -11.64
N LYS A 233 -22.25 16.21 -10.48
CA LYS A 233 -23.16 15.47 -9.61
C LYS A 233 -24.45 15.01 -10.30
N LYS A 234 -24.93 15.76 -11.30
CA LYS A 234 -26.11 15.37 -12.08
C LYS A 234 -25.86 14.10 -12.89
N ALA A 235 -24.63 13.91 -13.39
CA ALA A 235 -24.27 12.72 -14.16
C ALA A 235 -24.23 11.45 -13.31
N LEU A 236 -23.92 11.57 -12.00
CA LEU A 236 -23.96 10.46 -11.04
C LEU A 236 -25.39 9.92 -10.80
N GLY A 237 -26.42 10.77 -10.96
CA GLY A 237 -27.81 10.41 -10.69
C GLY A 237 -28.50 9.56 -11.76
N VAL A 238 -27.98 9.54 -12.99
CA VAL A 238 -28.60 8.91 -14.17
C VAL A 238 -28.12 7.46 -14.40
N MET A 239 -27.21 6.96 -13.56
CA MET A 239 -26.56 5.68 -13.78
C MET A 239 -27.44 4.47 -13.50
N GLU A 240 -27.41 3.48 -14.39
CA GLU A 240 -27.70 2.08 -14.08
C GLU A 240 -26.51 1.44 -13.35
N ALA A 241 -26.77 0.44 -12.52
CA ALA A 241 -25.74 -0.19 -11.72
C ALA A 241 -24.88 -1.12 -12.58
N ASP A 242 -23.62 -0.75 -12.80
CA ASP A 242 -22.60 -1.63 -13.39
C ASP A 242 -21.89 -2.38 -12.25
N VAL A 243 -22.56 -3.38 -11.68
CA VAL A 243 -22.14 -4.10 -10.45
C VAL A 243 -20.97 -5.08 -10.73
N GLY A 244 -20.34 -5.03 -11.91
CA GLY A 244 -19.36 -6.04 -12.34
C GLY A 244 -18.03 -5.51 -12.87
N TYR A 245 -17.78 -4.20 -12.86
CA TYR A 245 -16.54 -3.67 -13.42
C TYR A 245 -15.31 -4.12 -12.61
N ASN A 246 -14.34 -4.73 -13.30
CA ASN A 246 -13.05 -5.11 -12.75
C ASN A 246 -11.95 -4.66 -13.72
N CYS A 247 -10.99 -3.89 -13.23
CA CYS A 247 -9.89 -3.35 -14.05
C CYS A 247 -9.09 -4.43 -14.79
N SER A 248 -8.95 -5.63 -14.20
CA SER A 248 -8.16 -6.72 -14.78
C SER A 248 -8.85 -7.46 -15.93
N THR A 249 -10.17 -7.43 -16.00
CA THR A 249 -10.97 -8.11 -17.04
C THR A 249 -11.76 -7.14 -17.92
N GLY A 250 -11.75 -5.85 -17.59
CA GLY A 250 -12.39 -4.81 -18.37
C GLY A 250 -11.65 -4.52 -19.68
N ASN A 251 -12.33 -3.77 -20.57
CA ASN A 251 -11.78 -3.36 -21.87
C ASN A 251 -10.77 -2.20 -21.76
N GLY A 252 -10.19 -1.95 -20.58
CA GLY A 252 -9.25 -0.87 -20.31
C GLY A 252 -9.78 0.51 -20.73
N ALA A 253 -8.88 1.36 -21.22
CA ALA A 253 -9.21 2.69 -21.73
C ALA A 253 -10.14 2.68 -22.97
N ALA A 254 -10.24 1.55 -23.67
CA ALA A 254 -11.12 1.40 -24.84
C ALA A 254 -12.58 1.07 -24.45
N GLY A 255 -12.81 0.57 -23.24
CA GLY A 255 -14.12 0.20 -22.72
C GLY A 255 -14.97 1.38 -22.29
N ARG A 256 -15.67 2.02 -23.23
CA ARG A 256 -16.45 3.23 -22.95
C ARG A 256 -17.73 2.93 -22.15
N SER A 257 -17.98 3.77 -21.14
CA SER A 257 -19.17 3.80 -20.30
C SER A 257 -19.64 5.25 -20.10
N THR A 258 -20.75 5.43 -19.38
CA THR A 258 -21.34 6.74 -19.09
C THR A 258 -20.41 7.65 -18.29
N LEU A 259 -19.71 7.09 -17.28
CA LEU A 259 -18.79 7.83 -16.40
C LEU A 259 -17.42 7.13 -16.31
N GLY A 260 -16.87 6.81 -17.47
CA GLY A 260 -15.52 6.28 -17.55
C GLY A 260 -15.23 5.59 -18.88
N PRO A 261 -13.96 5.30 -19.14
CA PRO A 261 -12.79 5.74 -18.36
C PRO A 261 -12.48 7.22 -18.59
N PHE A 262 -12.06 7.94 -17.55
CA PHE A 262 -11.49 9.30 -17.66
C PHE A 262 -10.25 9.41 -16.77
N GLY A 263 -9.20 10.09 -17.24
CA GLY A 263 -7.92 10.12 -16.55
C GLY A 263 -6.79 10.67 -17.41
N LEU A 264 -5.59 10.12 -17.22
CA LEU A 264 -4.37 10.54 -17.89
C LEU A 264 -3.82 9.44 -18.80
N LEU A 265 -3.25 9.86 -19.93
CA LEU A 265 -2.37 9.04 -20.74
C LEU A 265 -0.94 9.47 -20.44
N VAL A 266 -0.16 8.59 -19.81
CA VAL A 266 1.24 8.81 -19.46
C VAL A 266 2.15 7.98 -20.34
N LEU A 267 3.43 8.34 -20.42
CA LEU A 267 4.43 7.69 -21.29
C LEU A 267 3.93 7.53 -22.74
N ALA A 268 3.19 8.53 -23.23
CA ALA A 268 2.55 8.50 -24.53
C ALA A 268 3.45 9.15 -25.59
N ASN A 269 3.62 8.49 -26.74
CA ASN A 269 4.33 9.08 -27.88
C ASN A 269 3.42 10.03 -28.68
N GLU A 270 4.00 10.87 -29.56
CA GLU A 270 3.23 11.88 -30.32
C GLU A 270 2.12 11.26 -31.19
N ALA A 271 2.42 10.11 -31.80
CA ALA A 271 1.48 9.34 -32.61
C ALA A 271 0.43 8.58 -31.78
N ARG A 272 0.61 8.50 -30.45
CA ARG A 272 -0.20 7.76 -29.47
C ARG A 272 -0.34 6.28 -29.76
N SER A 273 0.58 5.73 -30.55
CA SER A 273 0.65 4.29 -30.80
C SER A 273 1.06 3.52 -29.54
N GLU A 274 1.76 4.19 -28.63
CA GLU A 274 2.12 3.68 -27.31
C GLU A 274 1.69 4.69 -26.26
N HIS A 275 1.06 4.20 -25.19
CA HIS A 275 0.62 4.98 -24.04
C HIS A 275 0.25 4.04 -22.88
N THR A 276 0.30 4.57 -21.66
CA THR A 276 -0.26 3.91 -20.48
C THR A 276 -1.40 4.76 -19.94
N ALA A 277 -2.59 4.18 -19.84
CA ALA A 277 -3.76 4.87 -19.32
C ALA A 277 -3.91 4.64 -17.82
N VAL A 278 -3.94 5.73 -17.04
CA VAL A 278 -4.33 5.71 -15.63
C VAL A 278 -5.64 6.48 -15.51
N TYR A 279 -6.71 5.80 -15.10
CA TYR A 279 -8.06 6.33 -15.21
C TYR A 279 -8.95 5.92 -14.05
N PHE A 280 -10.02 6.70 -13.89
CA PHE A 280 -11.15 6.36 -13.05
C PHE A 280 -12.27 5.79 -13.90
N TYR A 281 -12.99 4.85 -13.29
CA TYR A 281 -14.24 4.33 -13.78
C TYR A 281 -15.24 4.37 -12.64
N ILE A 282 -16.33 5.11 -12.81
CA ILE A 282 -17.36 5.21 -11.78
C ILE A 282 -18.42 4.14 -12.09
N ALA A 283 -18.52 3.14 -11.22
CA ALA A 283 -19.63 2.20 -11.17
C ALA A 283 -20.55 2.58 -9.99
N LYS A 284 -21.87 2.46 -10.17
CA LYS A 284 -22.83 2.85 -9.13
C LYS A 284 -22.90 1.77 -8.04
N ALA A 285 -22.18 1.99 -6.95
CA ALA A 285 -22.46 1.46 -5.62
C ALA A 285 -22.13 2.59 -4.62
N MET A 286 -23.03 2.89 -3.67
CA MET A 286 -23.04 4.09 -2.80
C MET A 286 -21.68 4.83 -2.66
N VAL A 287 -21.49 5.97 -3.36
CA VAL A 287 -20.24 6.73 -3.32
C VAL A 287 -20.38 7.99 -2.46
N THR A 288 -19.57 8.07 -1.41
CA THR A 288 -19.15 9.30 -0.72
C THR A 288 -18.06 9.99 -1.56
N LEU A 289 -18.01 11.32 -1.58
CA LEU A 289 -17.02 12.12 -2.33
C LEU A 289 -15.61 11.50 -2.30
N VAL A 290 -15.02 11.25 -3.46
CA VAL A 290 -13.62 10.84 -3.59
C VAL A 290 -12.83 12.05 -4.09
N GLU A 291 -11.97 12.61 -3.22
CA GLU A 291 -10.92 13.53 -3.66
C GLU A 291 -9.77 12.68 -4.17
N ILE A 292 -9.47 12.76 -5.47
CA ILE A 292 -8.41 11.94 -6.07
C ILE A 292 -7.31 12.83 -6.60
N ARG A 293 -6.11 12.64 -6.05
CA ARG A 293 -4.90 13.33 -6.45
C ARG A 293 -3.93 12.29 -7.00
N LEU A 294 -3.60 12.40 -8.29
CA LEU A 294 -2.55 11.60 -8.90
C LEU A 294 -1.26 12.43 -8.99
N LEU A 295 -0.16 11.92 -8.45
CA LEU A 295 1.18 12.46 -8.65
C LEU A 295 1.88 11.58 -9.69
N PHE A 296 2.25 12.17 -10.83
CA PHE A 296 3.18 11.60 -11.81
C PHE A 296 4.41 12.50 -11.92
#